data_AF-A0A354GVV7-F1
#
_entry.id   AF-A0A354GVV7-F1
#
_cell.length_a   1.000
_cell.length_b   1.000
_cell.length_c   1.000
_cell.angle_alpha   90.00
_cell.angle_beta   90.00
_cell.angle_gamma   90.00
#
_symmetry.space_group_name_H-M   'P 1'
#
loop_
_entity.id
_entity.type
_entity.pdbx_description
1 polymer ?
#
loop_
_entity_poly.entity_id
_entity_poly.type
_entity_poly.pdbx_seq_one_letter_code
_entity_poly.pdbx_strand_id
1 'polypeptide(L)'
;MRRFGLLLMMLIAAALPVLAVSESAPEDLDHNHRLLDRYRADPEHYARLVRDLHAFQSLPADRQEKMRQFDRALHEEDSDTQKRLWEVLERYVAWVDRLPDADRKNLDDAAEPTEKLDVVRDLRQKEWIERLPEAERKDLLLMSAPMQAKRVAVLREEERKNRQEWADWANALKTRSNPGSRPKRPVRLTDFPEGVQTFVTKLLTPMLSDEEKERLKKAEGKWPRLANTILELSEKRPVLPALPTGPTERFNQLPKETKDFLSNKKKALEELRKSAGKWPQYALDVTELMKKEKRPLPPLGASMPAEFHENVQTFLKEKLEPTLTADEKAKLRGAEGRWPDYPQRLLELAHKHNLIVPGMTLPGPRELWNNARAALPDVVRIKLEDFARTEWTDEDRAKFQRAGDDPDEQLEMLKDAYFKKYPDELKRLRRLDQRGPKVSKP
;
A
#
# COMPACT_ATOMS: atom_id res chain seq x y z
N MET A 1 39.26 -24.64 10.48
CA MET A 1 39.94 -24.49 9.17
C MET A 1 39.10 -24.93 7.95
N ARG A 2 37.82 -25.34 8.08
CA ARG A 2 36.97 -25.72 6.94
C ARG A 2 36.16 -24.58 6.27
N ARG A 3 36.28 -23.33 6.75
CA ARG A 3 35.34 -22.24 6.40
C ARG A 3 35.65 -21.47 5.10
N PHE A 4 36.87 -21.54 4.57
CA PHE A 4 37.28 -20.75 3.37
C PHE A 4 37.24 -21.51 2.04
N GLY A 5 37.06 -22.84 2.05
CA GLY A 5 37.05 -23.65 0.82
C GLY A 5 35.77 -23.58 -0.03
N LEU A 6 34.71 -22.96 0.50
CA LEU A 6 33.34 -23.01 -0.06
C LEU A 6 33.00 -21.87 -1.03
N LEU A 7 33.85 -20.84 -1.12
CA LEU A 7 33.57 -19.59 -1.85
C LEU A 7 33.74 -19.68 -3.38
N LEU A 8 34.42 -20.69 -3.90
CA LEU A 8 35.13 -20.55 -5.18
C LEU A 8 34.44 -21.09 -6.44
N MET A 9 33.35 -21.85 -6.33
CA MET A 9 32.91 -22.69 -7.46
C MET A 9 31.66 -22.21 -8.21
N MET A 10 30.94 -21.16 -7.79
CA MET A 10 29.60 -20.88 -8.37
C MET A 10 29.51 -19.68 -9.34
N LEU A 11 30.61 -19.02 -9.71
CA LEU A 11 30.57 -17.80 -10.53
C LEU A 11 31.43 -17.78 -11.81
N ILE A 12 32.13 -18.85 -12.17
CA ILE A 12 33.00 -18.86 -13.35
C ILE A 12 32.45 -19.82 -14.40
N ALA A 13 31.48 -19.34 -15.18
CA ALA A 13 31.01 -19.99 -16.40
C ALA A 13 30.85 -18.95 -17.51
N ALA A 14 31.96 -18.30 -17.90
CA ALA A 14 32.27 -17.78 -19.24
C ALA A 14 33.30 -16.64 -19.15
N ALA A 15 34.58 -16.97 -19.41
CA ALA A 15 35.59 -16.13 -20.09
C ALA A 15 36.99 -16.62 -19.67
N LEU A 16 37.69 -17.29 -20.57
CA LEU A 16 39.12 -17.57 -20.43
C LEU A 16 39.85 -16.88 -21.59
N PRO A 17 40.61 -15.80 -21.33
CA PRO A 17 41.85 -15.54 -22.02
C PRO A 17 43.03 -15.96 -21.14
N VAL A 18 44.04 -16.56 -21.78
CA VAL A 18 45.33 -16.91 -21.18
C VAL A 18 46.02 -15.61 -20.75
N LEU A 19 46.22 -15.39 -19.44
CA LEU A 19 46.88 -14.21 -18.90
C LEU A 19 48.33 -14.48 -18.47
N ALA A 20 49.20 -13.60 -18.93
CA ALA A 20 50.58 -13.44 -18.49
C ALA A 20 50.61 -13.02 -17.00
N VAL A 21 51.62 -13.50 -16.27
CA VAL A 21 51.89 -13.10 -14.89
C VAL A 21 52.31 -11.63 -14.89
N SER A 22 51.40 -10.71 -14.57
CA SER A 22 51.76 -9.31 -14.36
C SER A 22 52.55 -9.21 -13.05
N GLU A 23 53.83 -8.90 -13.14
CA GLU A 23 54.63 -8.42 -12.03
C GLU A 23 53.97 -7.11 -11.54
N SER A 24 53.46 -7.10 -10.30
CA SER A 24 52.77 -5.94 -9.72
C SER A 24 53.67 -4.72 -9.76
N ALA A 25 53.15 -3.56 -10.16
CA ALA A 25 53.93 -2.35 -10.29
C ALA A 25 54.55 -1.97 -8.92
N PRO A 26 55.79 -1.45 -8.88
CA PRO A 26 56.46 -1.10 -7.62
C PRO A 26 55.66 -0.12 -6.75
N GLU A 27 54.76 0.68 -7.33
CA GLU A 27 53.86 1.58 -6.59
C GLU A 27 52.82 0.82 -5.72
N ASP A 28 52.40 -0.38 -6.12
CA ASP A 28 51.43 -1.20 -5.36
C ASP A 28 52.07 -1.78 -4.09
N LEU A 29 53.39 -2.06 -4.12
CA LEU A 29 54.12 -2.59 -2.97
C LEU A 29 54.19 -1.56 -1.84
N ASP A 30 54.51 -0.31 -2.15
CA ASP A 30 54.56 0.77 -1.16
C ASP A 30 53.17 1.06 -0.55
N HIS A 31 52.12 0.99 -1.37
CA HIS A 31 50.74 1.13 -0.88
C HIS A 31 50.37 0.01 0.10
N ASN A 32 50.69 -1.24 -0.25
CA ASN A 32 50.44 -2.42 0.58
C ASN A 32 51.24 -2.38 1.90
N HIS A 33 52.50 -1.91 1.87
CA HIS A 33 53.28 -1.70 3.09
C HIS A 33 52.62 -0.70 4.03
N ARG A 34 52.14 0.44 3.51
CA ARG A 34 51.43 1.45 4.32
C ARG A 34 50.08 0.96 4.86
N LEU A 35 49.37 0.09 4.13
CA LEU A 35 48.15 -0.55 4.64
C LEU A 35 48.48 -1.55 5.76
N LEU A 36 49.52 -2.37 5.59
CA LEU A 36 49.96 -3.31 6.62
C LEU A 36 50.39 -2.60 7.90
N ASP A 37 51.11 -1.49 7.81
CA ASP A 37 51.50 -0.71 9.00
C ASP A 37 50.29 -0.08 9.69
N ARG A 38 49.29 0.37 8.93
CA ARG A 38 48.00 0.81 9.49
C ARG A 38 47.28 -0.33 10.21
N TYR A 39 47.25 -1.53 9.64
CA TYR A 39 46.62 -2.68 10.26
C TYR A 39 47.39 -3.21 11.47
N ARG A 40 48.73 -3.10 11.50
CA ARG A 40 49.53 -3.43 12.69
C ARG A 40 49.20 -2.58 13.91
N ALA A 41 48.69 -1.36 13.70
CA ALA A 41 48.22 -0.51 14.79
C ALA A 41 46.91 -1.02 15.44
N ASP A 42 46.17 -1.92 14.77
CA ASP A 42 45.01 -2.64 15.31
C ASP A 42 45.33 -4.14 15.47
N PRO A 43 45.74 -4.59 16.68
CA PRO A 43 46.15 -5.97 16.92
C PRO A 43 45.09 -7.02 16.57
N GLU A 44 43.80 -6.71 16.74
CA GLU A 44 42.72 -7.66 16.45
C GLU A 44 42.49 -7.81 14.94
N HIS A 45 42.58 -6.72 14.19
CA HIS A 45 42.51 -6.77 12.73
C HIS A 45 43.72 -7.48 12.14
N TYR A 46 44.94 -7.17 12.61
CA TYR A 46 46.16 -7.83 12.16
C TYR A 46 46.16 -9.34 12.46
N ALA A 47 45.73 -9.74 13.66
CA ALA A 47 45.62 -11.16 14.01
C ALA A 47 44.63 -11.92 13.11
N ARG A 48 43.51 -11.29 12.73
CA ARG A 48 42.58 -11.85 11.73
C ARG A 48 43.25 -12.01 10.37
N LEU A 49 43.96 -10.99 9.89
CA LEU A 49 44.66 -11.03 8.60
C LEU A 49 45.71 -12.15 8.55
N VAL A 50 46.52 -12.31 9.61
CA VAL A 50 47.53 -13.38 9.70
C VAL A 50 46.88 -14.77 9.69
N ARG A 51 45.79 -14.94 10.45
CA ARG A 51 45.04 -16.20 10.48
C ARG A 51 44.46 -16.52 9.10
N ASP A 52 43.89 -15.54 8.42
CA ASP A 52 43.26 -15.73 7.11
C ASP A 52 44.31 -15.97 6.01
N LEU A 53 45.50 -15.33 6.10
CA LEU A 53 46.66 -15.63 5.26
C LEU A 53 47.16 -17.07 5.45
N HIS A 54 47.32 -17.51 6.71
CA HIS A 54 47.71 -18.89 6.99
C HIS A 54 46.66 -19.89 6.48
N ALA A 55 45.37 -19.57 6.63
CA ALA A 55 44.30 -20.38 6.09
C ALA A 55 44.38 -20.46 4.55
N PHE A 56 44.65 -19.35 3.86
CA PHE A 56 44.86 -19.32 2.42
C PHE A 56 46.07 -20.16 1.99
N GLN A 57 47.21 -19.99 2.66
CA GLN A 57 48.45 -20.74 2.37
C GLN A 57 48.31 -22.24 2.63
N SER A 58 47.41 -22.65 3.53
CA SER A 58 47.12 -24.07 3.79
C SER A 58 46.28 -24.75 2.70
N LEU A 59 45.70 -23.98 1.75
CA LEU A 59 44.95 -24.53 0.63
C LEU A 59 45.89 -25.16 -0.41
N PRO A 60 45.46 -26.20 -1.14
CA PRO A 60 46.15 -26.69 -2.34
C PRO A 60 46.45 -25.58 -3.35
N ALA A 61 47.60 -25.65 -4.04
CA ALA A 61 48.09 -24.59 -4.92
C ALA A 61 47.12 -24.23 -6.07
N ASP A 62 46.40 -25.21 -6.61
CA ASP A 62 45.35 -25.04 -7.61
C ASP A 62 44.18 -24.21 -7.06
N ARG A 63 43.79 -24.42 -5.80
CA ARG A 63 42.74 -23.64 -5.13
C ARG A 63 43.21 -22.22 -4.80
N GLN A 64 44.47 -22.06 -4.38
CA GLN A 64 45.05 -20.74 -4.15
C GLN A 64 44.99 -19.90 -5.44
N GLU A 65 45.38 -20.47 -6.59
CA GLU A 65 45.38 -19.75 -7.85
C GLU A 65 43.96 -19.41 -8.32
N LYS A 66 43.02 -20.34 -8.23
CA LYS A 66 41.61 -20.05 -8.52
C LYS A 66 41.08 -18.90 -7.66
N MET A 67 41.43 -18.83 -6.38
CA MET A 67 41.01 -17.75 -5.50
C MET A 67 41.61 -16.40 -5.88
N ARG A 68 42.88 -16.37 -6.33
CA ARG A 68 43.48 -15.14 -6.90
C ARG A 68 42.80 -14.72 -8.20
N GLN A 69 42.45 -15.68 -9.06
CA GLN A 69 41.70 -15.39 -10.29
C GLN A 69 40.32 -14.81 -9.98
N PHE A 70 39.60 -15.38 -9.01
CA PHE A 70 38.31 -14.87 -8.56
C PHE A 70 38.43 -13.46 -7.97
N ASP A 71 39.43 -13.22 -7.13
CA ASP A 71 39.67 -11.90 -6.55
C ASP A 71 39.97 -10.85 -7.63
N ARG A 72 40.82 -11.17 -8.62
CA ARG A 72 41.09 -10.31 -9.78
C ARG A 72 39.81 -10.03 -10.58
N ALA A 73 39.07 -11.07 -10.95
CA ALA A 73 37.82 -10.92 -11.70
C ALA A 73 36.80 -10.04 -10.96
N LEU A 74 36.71 -10.17 -9.63
CA LEU A 74 35.81 -9.35 -8.81
C LEU A 74 36.24 -7.87 -8.77
N HIS A 75 37.55 -7.57 -8.87
CA HIS A 75 38.07 -6.20 -8.91
C HIS A 75 38.07 -5.60 -10.33
N GLU A 76 37.92 -6.41 -11.37
CA GLU A 76 37.72 -5.96 -12.75
C GLU A 76 36.29 -5.47 -13.02
N GLU A 77 35.32 -5.87 -12.19
CA GLU A 77 33.92 -5.39 -12.24
C GLU A 77 33.77 -3.93 -11.78
N ASP A 78 32.67 -3.28 -12.15
CA ASP A 78 32.34 -1.94 -11.68
C ASP A 78 32.07 -1.90 -10.17
N SER A 79 32.20 -0.72 -9.54
CA SER A 79 32.09 -0.57 -8.08
C SER A 79 30.74 -1.01 -7.50
N ASP A 80 29.64 -0.81 -8.24
CA ASP A 80 28.30 -1.18 -7.77
C ASP A 80 28.10 -2.69 -7.86
N THR A 81 28.56 -3.32 -8.95
CA THR A 81 28.56 -4.78 -9.12
C THR A 81 29.46 -5.46 -8.10
N GLN A 82 30.68 -4.95 -7.90
CA GLN A 82 31.63 -5.44 -6.91
C GLN A 82 31.01 -5.46 -5.50
N LYS A 83 30.41 -4.33 -5.07
CA LYS A 83 29.73 -4.22 -3.78
C LYS A 83 28.58 -5.23 -3.65
N ARG A 84 27.74 -5.34 -4.68
CA ARG A 84 26.62 -6.30 -4.69
C ARG A 84 27.11 -7.74 -4.57
N LEU A 85 28.17 -8.12 -5.29
CA LEU A 85 28.76 -9.46 -5.24
C LEU A 85 29.35 -9.75 -3.86
N TRP A 86 30.10 -8.81 -3.27
CA TRP A 86 30.58 -8.94 -1.88
C TRP A 86 29.44 -9.17 -0.89
N GLU A 87 28.36 -8.39 -0.95
CA GLU A 87 27.19 -8.59 -0.08
C GLU A 87 26.52 -9.96 -0.29
N VAL A 88 26.54 -10.51 -1.50
CA VAL A 88 26.05 -11.87 -1.77
C VAL A 88 26.97 -12.92 -1.15
N LEU A 89 28.29 -12.77 -1.30
CA LEU A 89 29.28 -13.68 -0.72
C LEU A 89 29.20 -13.71 0.81
N GLU A 90 29.13 -12.55 1.46
CA GLU A 90 28.97 -12.44 2.91
C GLU A 90 27.71 -13.14 3.40
N ARG A 91 26.57 -12.89 2.74
CA ARG A 91 25.29 -13.55 3.07
C ARG A 91 25.35 -15.06 2.85
N TYR A 92 26.09 -15.52 1.84
CA TYR A 92 26.29 -16.93 1.57
C TYR A 92 27.14 -17.60 2.65
N VAL A 93 28.30 -17.02 3.02
CA VAL A 93 29.15 -17.55 4.09
C VAL A 93 28.40 -17.59 5.42
N ALA A 94 27.70 -16.51 5.78
CA ALA A 94 26.89 -16.45 6.99
C ALA A 94 25.70 -17.44 6.97
N TRP A 95 25.22 -17.82 5.79
CA TRP A 95 24.21 -18.87 5.64
C TRP A 95 24.83 -20.26 5.84
N VAL A 96 25.94 -20.55 5.13
CA VAL A 96 26.68 -21.82 5.25
C VAL A 96 27.08 -22.09 6.70
N ASP A 97 27.59 -21.08 7.43
CA ASP A 97 28.02 -21.24 8.82
C ASP A 97 26.88 -21.63 9.78
N ARG A 98 25.61 -21.36 9.40
CA ARG A 98 24.41 -21.73 10.18
C ARG A 98 23.84 -23.09 9.80
N LEU A 99 24.31 -23.70 8.71
CA LEU A 99 23.82 -24.99 8.27
C LEU A 99 24.26 -26.11 9.24
N PRO A 100 23.41 -27.14 9.45
CA PRO A 100 23.81 -28.36 10.15
C PRO A 100 25.08 -28.98 9.55
N ASP A 101 25.89 -29.66 10.37
CA ASP A 101 27.15 -30.26 9.91
C ASP A 101 26.95 -31.25 8.75
N ALA A 102 25.84 -31.98 8.74
CA ALA A 102 25.49 -32.91 7.67
C ALA A 102 25.29 -32.18 6.32
N ASP A 103 24.54 -31.07 6.32
CA ASP A 103 24.26 -30.30 5.12
C ASP A 103 25.49 -29.55 4.62
N ARG A 104 26.32 -29.04 5.54
CA ARG A 104 27.64 -28.47 5.18
C ARG A 104 28.53 -29.50 4.52
N LYS A 105 28.56 -30.72 5.05
CA LYS A 105 29.35 -31.81 4.47
C LYS A 105 28.83 -32.18 3.07
N ASN A 106 27.51 -32.28 2.89
CA ASN A 106 26.92 -32.54 1.56
C ASN A 106 27.32 -31.47 0.54
N LEU A 107 27.41 -30.20 0.97
CA LEU A 107 27.86 -29.09 0.13
C LEU A 107 29.38 -29.14 -0.17
N ASP A 108 30.19 -29.58 0.79
CA ASP A 108 31.64 -29.77 0.65
C ASP A 108 31.98 -30.94 -0.27
N ASP A 109 31.20 -32.02 -0.20
CA ASP A 109 31.43 -33.28 -0.93
C ASP A 109 31.05 -33.19 -2.42
N ALA A 110 30.21 -32.24 -2.82
CA ALA A 110 29.90 -31.98 -4.23
C ALA A 110 31.17 -31.53 -4.98
N ALA A 111 31.56 -32.26 -6.02
CA ALA A 111 32.82 -32.01 -6.72
C ALA A 111 32.67 -30.88 -7.74
N GLU A 112 31.56 -30.88 -8.48
CA GLU A 112 31.33 -29.97 -9.60
C GLU A 112 30.57 -28.69 -9.19
N PRO A 113 30.84 -27.54 -9.85
CA PRO A 113 30.11 -26.29 -9.66
C PRO A 113 28.59 -26.41 -9.73
N THR A 114 28.10 -27.15 -10.72
CA THR A 114 26.67 -27.33 -10.99
C THR A 114 26.00 -28.18 -9.92
N GLU A 115 26.68 -29.23 -9.46
CA GLU A 115 26.22 -30.07 -8.35
C GLU A 115 26.11 -29.26 -7.06
N LYS A 116 27.09 -28.39 -6.78
CA LYS A 116 27.02 -27.46 -5.63
C LYS A 116 25.82 -26.52 -5.74
N LEU A 117 25.55 -25.96 -6.92
CA LEU A 117 24.38 -25.11 -7.15
C LEU A 117 23.08 -25.87 -6.85
N ASP A 118 22.97 -27.12 -7.29
CA ASP A 118 21.81 -27.95 -7.03
C ASP A 118 21.64 -28.26 -5.54
N VAL A 119 22.71 -28.62 -4.84
CA VAL A 119 22.69 -28.83 -3.37
C VAL A 119 22.26 -27.56 -2.64
N VAL A 120 22.81 -26.39 -3.02
CA VAL A 120 22.41 -25.10 -2.43
C VAL A 120 20.93 -24.81 -2.70
N ARG A 121 20.44 -25.05 -3.92
CA ARG A 121 19.04 -24.85 -4.28
C ARG A 121 18.13 -25.74 -3.44
N ASP A 122 18.49 -27.00 -3.25
CA ASP A 122 17.70 -27.96 -2.48
C ASP A 122 17.67 -27.60 -0.99
N LEU A 123 18.81 -27.22 -0.40
CA LEU A 123 18.88 -26.77 0.99
C LEU A 123 18.08 -25.50 1.22
N ARG A 124 18.20 -24.51 0.32
CA ARG A 124 17.41 -23.27 0.37
C ARG A 124 15.92 -23.54 0.22
N GLN A 125 15.55 -24.52 -0.61
CA GLN A 125 14.16 -24.91 -0.78
C GLN A 125 13.61 -25.57 0.49
N LYS A 126 14.36 -26.47 1.13
CA LYS A 126 13.99 -27.07 2.42
C LYS A 126 13.81 -26.03 3.51
N GLU A 127 14.78 -25.15 3.73
CA GLU A 127 14.68 -24.07 4.73
C GLU A 127 13.47 -23.16 4.48
N TRP A 128 13.16 -22.89 3.20
CA TRP A 128 12.01 -22.06 2.85
C TRP A 128 10.70 -22.77 3.16
N ILE A 129 10.56 -24.06 2.83
CA ILE A 129 9.38 -24.87 3.20
C ILE A 129 9.23 -24.90 4.72
N GLU A 130 10.31 -25.09 5.47
CA GLU A 130 10.28 -25.13 6.94
C GLU A 130 9.78 -23.83 7.57
N ARG A 131 9.99 -22.68 6.92
CA ARG A 131 9.52 -21.37 7.40
C ARG A 131 8.06 -21.07 7.06
N LEU A 132 7.42 -21.84 6.17
CA LEU A 132 6.01 -21.64 5.83
C LEU A 132 5.10 -21.92 7.04
N PRO A 133 3.89 -21.33 7.08
CA PRO A 133 2.86 -21.68 8.06
C PRO A 133 2.58 -23.19 8.10
N GLU A 134 2.26 -23.73 9.28
CA GLU A 134 2.12 -25.18 9.47
C GLU A 134 1.07 -25.82 8.55
N ALA A 135 -0.03 -25.11 8.27
CA ALA A 135 -1.06 -25.55 7.33
C ALA A 135 -0.48 -25.77 5.92
N GLU A 136 0.25 -24.80 5.38
CA GLU A 136 0.85 -24.89 4.05
C GLU A 136 1.94 -25.96 3.98
N ARG A 137 2.72 -26.13 5.05
CA ARG A 137 3.70 -27.22 5.14
C ARG A 137 3.04 -28.59 5.07
N LYS A 138 1.97 -28.81 5.83
CA LYS A 138 1.22 -30.08 5.83
C LYS A 138 0.61 -30.35 4.46
N ASP A 139 0.03 -29.33 3.83
CA ASP A 139 -0.54 -29.45 2.48
C ASP A 139 0.52 -29.83 1.46
N LEU A 140 1.71 -29.21 1.51
CA LEU A 140 2.82 -29.56 0.63
C LEU A 140 3.27 -31.02 0.85
N LEU A 141 3.38 -31.49 2.10
CA LEU A 141 3.79 -32.87 2.40
C LEU A 141 2.80 -33.93 1.88
N LEU A 142 1.52 -33.60 1.76
CA LEU A 142 0.49 -34.50 1.23
C LEU A 142 0.44 -34.55 -0.30
N MET A 143 1.02 -33.56 -0.99
CA MET A 143 1.03 -33.50 -2.46
C MET A 143 2.13 -34.38 -3.06
N SER A 144 1.94 -34.83 -4.30
CA SER A 144 3.01 -35.49 -5.07
C SER A 144 4.11 -34.49 -5.47
N ALA A 145 5.34 -34.96 -5.68
CA ALA A 145 6.48 -34.12 -6.06
C ALA A 145 6.21 -33.11 -7.22
N PRO A 146 5.55 -33.47 -8.35
CA PRO A 146 5.27 -32.49 -9.41
C PRO A 146 4.23 -31.44 -8.99
N MET A 147 3.27 -31.79 -8.14
CA MET A 147 2.28 -30.86 -7.60
C MET A 147 2.89 -29.94 -6.54
N GLN A 148 3.79 -30.46 -5.70
CA GLN A 148 4.58 -29.68 -4.77
C GLN A 148 5.37 -28.60 -5.49
N ALA A 149 6.11 -28.95 -6.56
CA ALA A 149 6.89 -27.99 -7.34
C ALA A 149 6.02 -26.86 -7.92
N LYS A 150 4.83 -27.19 -8.45
CA LYS A 150 3.88 -26.18 -8.94
C LYS A 150 3.36 -25.29 -7.81
N ARG A 151 2.98 -25.87 -6.67
CA ARG A 151 2.46 -25.09 -5.52
C ARG A 151 3.52 -24.17 -4.92
N VAL A 152 4.76 -24.65 -4.80
CA VAL A 152 5.93 -23.86 -4.38
C VAL A 152 6.13 -22.68 -5.32
N ALA A 153 6.05 -22.87 -6.64
CA ALA A 153 6.23 -21.79 -7.60
C ALA A 153 5.19 -20.66 -7.43
N VAL A 154 3.92 -21.03 -7.19
CA VAL A 154 2.83 -20.06 -6.91
C VAL A 154 3.12 -19.28 -5.61
N LEU A 155 3.43 -19.99 -4.52
CA LEU A 155 3.72 -19.36 -3.23
C LEU A 155 4.94 -18.43 -3.31
N ARG A 156 5.97 -18.77 -4.10
CA ARG A 156 7.13 -17.90 -4.36
C ARG A 156 6.77 -16.65 -5.16
N GLU A 157 5.80 -16.74 -6.08
CA GLU A 157 5.30 -15.56 -6.79
C GLU A 157 4.51 -14.64 -5.86
N GLU A 158 3.65 -15.20 -5.02
CA GLU A 158 2.93 -14.46 -3.98
C GLU A 158 3.90 -13.78 -3.01
N GLU A 159 4.92 -14.49 -2.53
CA GLU A 159 5.94 -13.90 -1.65
C GLU A 159 6.71 -12.77 -2.35
N ARG A 160 7.03 -12.90 -3.64
CA ARG A 160 7.65 -11.82 -4.42
C ARG A 160 6.74 -10.61 -4.54
N LYS A 161 5.44 -10.80 -4.80
CA LYS A 161 4.45 -9.71 -4.83
C LYS A 161 4.36 -9.03 -3.47
N ASN A 162 4.24 -9.80 -2.39
CA ASN A 162 4.22 -9.27 -1.03
C ASN A 162 5.50 -8.51 -0.68
N ARG A 163 6.68 -9.00 -1.09
CA ARG A 163 7.95 -8.30 -0.88
C ARG A 163 8.06 -7.03 -1.73
N GLN A 164 7.55 -7.04 -2.96
CA GLN A 164 7.47 -5.84 -3.79
C GLN A 164 6.53 -4.82 -3.18
N GLU A 165 5.32 -5.22 -2.79
CA GLU A 165 4.37 -4.37 -2.07
C GLU A 165 4.97 -3.82 -0.78
N TRP A 166 5.68 -4.65 0.00
CA TRP A 166 6.40 -4.20 1.19
C TRP A 166 7.53 -3.24 0.84
N ALA A 167 8.32 -3.51 -0.21
CA ALA A 167 9.40 -2.64 -0.64
C ALA A 167 8.88 -1.32 -1.18
N ASP A 168 7.79 -1.33 -1.93
CA ASP A 168 7.08 -0.14 -2.42
C ASP A 168 6.49 0.64 -1.25
N TRP A 169 5.93 -0.04 -0.26
CA TRP A 169 5.46 0.58 0.98
C TRP A 169 6.60 1.16 1.82
N ALA A 170 7.72 0.44 1.96
CA ALA A 170 8.88 0.89 2.70
C ALA A 170 9.61 2.01 1.97
N ASN A 171 9.62 1.98 0.63
CA ASN A 171 10.08 3.07 -0.20
C ASN A 171 9.12 4.26 -0.06
N ALA A 172 7.80 4.05 -0.05
CA ALA A 172 6.79 5.08 0.21
C ALA A 172 6.93 5.71 1.62
N LEU A 173 7.42 4.94 2.59
CA LEU A 173 7.78 5.44 3.92
C LEU A 173 9.12 6.15 3.95
N LYS A 174 10.16 5.63 3.27
CA LYS A 174 11.45 6.30 3.16
C LYS A 174 11.34 7.61 2.38
N THR A 175 10.45 7.66 1.39
CA THR A 175 10.08 8.90 0.69
C THR A 175 9.25 9.84 1.58
N ARG A 176 8.60 9.39 2.66
CA ARG A 176 8.07 10.34 3.68
C ARG A 176 9.17 11.08 4.42
N SER A 177 10.34 10.47 4.63
CA SER A 177 11.51 11.09 5.28
C SER A 177 12.36 11.94 4.33
N ASN A 178 12.07 11.93 3.02
CA ASN A 178 12.64 12.90 2.09
C ASN A 178 11.65 14.08 1.98
N PRO A 179 11.97 15.28 2.48
CA PRO A 179 11.03 16.41 2.52
C PRO A 179 10.46 16.81 1.15
N GLY A 180 11.07 16.37 0.04
CA GLY A 180 10.56 16.56 -1.33
C GLY A 180 9.55 15.52 -1.85
N SER A 181 9.29 14.41 -1.14
CA SER A 181 8.37 13.34 -1.59
C SER A 181 7.29 12.96 -0.58
N ARG A 182 6.88 13.92 0.27
CA ARG A 182 5.62 13.79 1.01
C ARG A 182 4.49 13.51 0.01
N PRO A 183 3.55 12.60 0.31
CA PRO A 183 2.39 12.38 -0.55
C PRO A 183 1.75 13.74 -0.79
N LYS A 184 1.77 14.19 -2.06
CA LYS A 184 1.27 15.50 -2.46
C LYS A 184 -0.07 15.66 -1.76
N ARG A 185 -0.20 16.63 -0.86
CA ARG A 185 -1.47 16.98 -0.21
C ARG A 185 -2.33 17.55 -1.34
N PRO A 186 -3.24 16.78 -1.96
CA PRO A 186 -3.91 17.24 -3.16
C PRO A 186 -4.78 18.45 -2.80
N VAL A 187 -4.35 19.62 -3.28
CA VAL A 187 -5.07 20.87 -3.04
C VAL A 187 -6.04 21.14 -4.18
N ARG A 188 -5.79 20.60 -5.38
CA ARG A 188 -6.68 20.68 -6.55
C ARG A 188 -7.27 19.32 -6.86
N LEU A 189 -8.41 19.30 -7.56
CA LEU A 189 -9.01 18.04 -7.99
C LEU A 189 -8.05 17.25 -8.91
N THR A 190 -7.29 17.94 -9.75
CA THR A 190 -6.28 17.36 -10.66
C THR A 190 -5.12 16.67 -9.95
N ASP A 191 -4.90 16.96 -8.66
CA ASP A 191 -3.82 16.37 -7.88
C ASP A 191 -4.19 14.98 -7.32
N PHE A 192 -5.48 14.62 -7.32
CA PHE A 192 -5.94 13.31 -6.89
C PHE A 192 -5.70 12.24 -7.97
N PRO A 193 -5.69 10.94 -7.62
CA PRO A 193 -5.66 9.87 -8.60
C PRO A 193 -6.82 9.97 -9.61
N GLU A 194 -6.59 9.59 -10.86
CA GLU A 194 -7.57 9.71 -11.96
C GLU A 194 -8.94 9.08 -11.62
N GLY A 195 -8.94 7.97 -10.90
CA GLY A 195 -10.17 7.33 -10.42
C GLY A 195 -11.02 8.27 -9.55
N VAL A 196 -10.39 9.04 -8.65
CA VAL A 196 -11.06 10.04 -7.79
C VAL A 196 -11.59 11.19 -8.64
N GLN A 197 -10.79 11.68 -9.58
CA GLN A 197 -11.20 12.75 -10.49
C GLN A 197 -12.45 12.36 -11.27
N THR A 198 -12.42 11.16 -11.87
CA THR A 198 -13.53 10.60 -12.64
C THR A 198 -14.76 10.40 -11.77
N PHE A 199 -14.59 9.86 -10.55
CA PHE A 199 -15.68 9.71 -9.60
C PHE A 199 -16.32 11.05 -9.24
N VAL A 200 -15.51 12.06 -8.89
CA VAL A 200 -16.02 13.37 -8.47
C VAL A 200 -16.72 14.09 -9.63
N THR A 201 -16.12 14.08 -10.83
CA THR A 201 -16.64 14.82 -11.99
C THR A 201 -17.84 14.13 -12.64
N LYS A 202 -17.76 12.81 -12.88
CA LYS A 202 -18.78 12.07 -13.64
C LYS A 202 -19.90 11.52 -12.76
N LEU A 203 -19.60 11.12 -11.52
CA LEU A 203 -20.59 10.48 -10.65
C LEU A 203 -21.10 11.43 -9.57
N LEU A 204 -20.21 12.08 -8.81
CA LEU A 204 -20.63 12.87 -7.65
C LEU A 204 -21.25 14.22 -8.04
N THR A 205 -20.57 15.02 -8.88
CA THR A 205 -20.97 16.40 -9.22
C THR A 205 -22.39 16.51 -9.80
N PRO A 206 -22.87 15.62 -10.69
CA PRO A 206 -24.25 15.64 -11.16
C PRO A 206 -25.28 15.46 -10.04
N MET A 207 -24.91 14.76 -8.96
CA MET A 207 -25.78 14.47 -7.82
C MET A 207 -25.81 15.59 -6.77
N LEU A 208 -24.83 16.50 -6.82
CA LEU A 208 -24.69 17.59 -5.86
C LEU A 208 -25.70 18.72 -6.12
N SER A 209 -26.22 19.29 -5.03
CA SER A 209 -26.92 20.57 -5.09
C SER A 209 -25.97 21.71 -5.47
N ASP A 210 -26.50 22.85 -5.91
CA ASP A 210 -25.66 24.00 -6.25
C ASP A 210 -24.87 24.52 -5.04
N GLU A 211 -25.45 24.44 -3.84
CA GLU A 211 -24.77 24.75 -2.58
C GLU A 211 -23.60 23.79 -2.30
N GLU A 212 -23.79 22.49 -2.52
CA GLU A 212 -22.76 21.47 -2.34
C GLU A 212 -21.64 21.63 -3.38
N LYS A 213 -21.96 21.97 -4.64
CA LYS A 213 -20.98 22.29 -5.69
C LYS A 213 -20.15 23.52 -5.34
N GLU A 214 -20.79 24.59 -4.87
CA GLU A 214 -20.09 25.79 -4.40
C GLU A 214 -19.23 25.50 -3.17
N ARG A 215 -19.68 24.62 -2.27
CA ARG A 215 -18.87 24.15 -1.14
C ARG A 215 -17.63 23.39 -1.61
N LEU A 216 -17.77 22.51 -2.60
CA LEU A 216 -16.66 21.77 -3.19
C LEU A 216 -15.64 22.71 -3.86
N LYS A 217 -16.11 23.67 -4.67
CA LYS A 217 -15.25 24.70 -5.28
C LYS A 217 -14.49 25.55 -4.25
N LYS A 218 -15.17 25.97 -3.16
CA LYS A 218 -14.54 26.75 -2.07
C LYS A 218 -13.52 25.96 -1.27
N ALA A 219 -13.64 24.63 -1.26
CA ALA A 219 -12.69 23.75 -0.61
C ALA A 219 -11.44 23.53 -1.47
N GLU A 220 -11.52 23.75 -2.79
CA GLU A 220 -10.38 23.68 -3.69
C GLU A 220 -9.30 24.71 -3.32
N GLY A 221 -8.04 24.28 -3.40
CA GLY A 221 -6.86 25.00 -2.92
C GLY A 221 -6.53 24.77 -1.44
N LYS A 222 -7.37 24.06 -0.67
CA LYS A 222 -7.19 23.90 0.78
C LYS A 222 -7.15 22.43 1.19
N TRP A 223 -5.98 21.96 1.62
CA TRP A 223 -5.83 20.67 2.28
C TRP A 223 -5.97 20.83 3.81
N PRO A 224 -6.63 19.91 4.54
CA PRO A 224 -7.34 18.70 4.10
C PRO A 224 -8.80 18.96 3.68
N ARG A 225 -9.22 20.24 3.63
CA ARG A 225 -10.62 20.64 3.44
C ARG A 225 -11.24 20.07 2.16
N LEU A 226 -10.51 20.06 1.03
CA LEU A 226 -10.99 19.49 -0.23
C LEU A 226 -11.29 18.00 -0.09
N ALA A 227 -10.33 17.22 0.40
CA ALA A 227 -10.48 15.78 0.57
C ALA A 227 -11.59 15.42 1.57
N ASN A 228 -11.68 16.16 2.68
CA ASN A 228 -12.75 15.96 3.66
C ASN A 228 -14.12 16.33 3.09
N THR A 229 -14.21 17.36 2.25
CA THR A 229 -15.46 17.74 1.58
C THR A 229 -15.87 16.67 0.58
N ILE A 230 -14.95 16.16 -0.24
CA ILE A 230 -15.22 15.06 -1.18
C ILE A 230 -15.70 13.82 -0.42
N LEU A 231 -15.00 13.45 0.65
CA LEU A 231 -15.35 12.31 1.49
C LEU A 231 -16.75 12.48 2.10
N GLU A 232 -17.01 13.60 2.77
CA GLU A 232 -18.30 13.88 3.40
C GLU A 232 -19.44 13.88 2.38
N LEU A 233 -19.23 14.47 1.20
CA LEU A 233 -20.22 14.48 0.12
C LEU A 233 -20.46 13.07 -0.43
N SER A 234 -19.41 12.25 -0.57
CA SER A 234 -19.55 10.86 -1.02
C SER A 234 -20.29 9.97 -0.01
N GLU A 235 -20.10 10.22 1.29
CA GLU A 235 -20.81 9.51 2.37
C GLU A 235 -22.28 9.96 2.46
N LYS A 236 -22.56 11.26 2.27
CA LYS A 236 -23.93 11.81 2.27
C LYS A 236 -24.72 11.44 1.01
N ARG A 237 -24.04 11.28 -0.12
CA ARG A 237 -24.64 10.98 -1.43
C ARG A 237 -24.07 9.67 -1.97
N PRO A 238 -24.40 8.52 -1.35
CA PRO A 238 -23.88 7.24 -1.81
C PRO A 238 -24.28 7.01 -3.27
N VAL A 239 -23.30 6.66 -4.09
CA VAL A 239 -23.53 6.34 -5.51
C VAL A 239 -24.17 4.97 -5.56
N LEU A 240 -25.48 4.94 -5.80
CA LEU A 240 -26.23 3.70 -5.96
C LEU A 240 -26.18 3.28 -7.44
N PRO A 241 -25.91 2.00 -7.74
CA PRO A 241 -25.85 1.52 -9.11
C PRO A 241 -27.23 1.54 -9.75
N ALA A 242 -27.26 2.03 -10.99
CA ALA A 242 -28.43 1.96 -11.84
C ALA A 242 -28.66 0.53 -12.34
N LEU A 243 -29.87 0.28 -12.86
CA LEU A 243 -30.14 -0.95 -13.61
C LEU A 243 -29.33 -0.96 -14.92
N PRO A 244 -29.14 -2.12 -15.56
CA PRO A 244 -28.53 -2.22 -16.90
C PRO A 244 -29.23 -1.35 -17.96
N THR A 245 -30.53 -1.08 -17.78
CA THR A 245 -31.32 -0.19 -18.63
C THR A 245 -31.00 1.30 -18.45
N GLY A 246 -30.18 1.65 -17.46
CA GLY A 246 -29.79 3.01 -17.11
C GLY A 246 -30.49 3.57 -15.85
N PRO A 247 -30.11 4.78 -15.42
CA PRO A 247 -30.65 5.40 -14.22
C PRO A 247 -32.09 5.88 -14.44
N THR A 248 -32.94 5.67 -13.44
CA THR A 248 -34.33 6.17 -13.42
C THR A 248 -34.34 7.58 -12.87
N GLU A 249 -34.24 8.58 -13.75
CA GLU A 249 -34.13 10.01 -13.41
C GLU A 249 -35.42 10.79 -13.66
N ARG A 250 -36.33 10.24 -14.46
CA ARG A 250 -37.52 10.94 -14.96
C ARG A 250 -38.77 10.08 -14.83
N PHE A 251 -39.91 10.76 -14.78
CA PHE A 251 -41.23 10.13 -14.68
C PHE A 251 -41.51 9.13 -15.81
N ASN A 252 -41.07 9.43 -17.03
CA ASN A 252 -41.26 8.57 -18.19
C ASN A 252 -40.42 7.27 -18.15
N GLN A 253 -39.43 7.15 -17.26
CA GLN A 253 -38.62 5.95 -17.08
C GLN A 253 -39.20 5.00 -16.01
N LEU A 254 -40.18 5.45 -15.23
CA LEU A 254 -40.81 4.62 -14.20
C LEU A 254 -41.60 3.43 -14.79
N PRO A 255 -41.77 2.34 -14.03
CA PRO A 255 -42.70 1.27 -14.39
C PRO A 255 -44.12 1.80 -14.61
N LYS A 256 -44.88 1.16 -15.52
CA LYS A 256 -46.23 1.59 -15.90
C LYS A 256 -47.17 1.70 -14.69
N GLU A 257 -47.12 0.70 -13.80
CA GLU A 257 -47.92 0.65 -12.57
C GLU A 257 -47.66 1.87 -11.66
N THR A 258 -46.39 2.26 -11.53
CA THR A 258 -45.98 3.42 -10.74
C THR A 258 -46.42 4.72 -11.41
N LYS A 259 -46.33 4.81 -12.73
CA LYS A 259 -46.79 5.99 -13.50
C LYS A 259 -48.28 6.23 -13.33
N ASP A 260 -49.10 5.19 -13.49
CA ASP A 260 -50.56 5.28 -13.42
C ASP A 260 -51.02 5.68 -12.00
N PHE A 261 -50.28 5.26 -10.97
CA PHE A 261 -50.55 5.70 -9.60
C PHE A 261 -50.19 7.18 -9.40
N LEU A 262 -48.99 7.57 -9.80
CA LEU A 262 -48.47 8.92 -9.61
C LEU A 262 -49.20 9.97 -10.46
N SER A 263 -49.74 9.62 -11.64
CA SER A 263 -50.55 10.53 -12.46
C SER A 263 -51.79 11.04 -11.73
N ASN A 264 -52.32 10.26 -10.78
CA ASN A 264 -53.46 10.66 -9.96
C ASN A 264 -53.07 11.58 -8.78
N LYS A 265 -51.77 11.74 -8.49
CA LYS A 265 -51.24 12.47 -7.31
C LYS A 265 -50.47 13.72 -7.75
N LYS A 266 -51.18 14.75 -8.24
CA LYS A 266 -50.58 16.00 -8.76
C LYS A 266 -49.55 16.65 -7.82
N LYS A 267 -49.85 16.74 -6.51
CA LYS A 267 -48.94 17.32 -5.52
C LYS A 267 -47.64 16.54 -5.38
N ALA A 268 -47.71 15.21 -5.36
CA ALA A 268 -46.52 14.36 -5.28
C ALA A 268 -45.66 14.47 -6.54
N LEU A 269 -46.28 14.61 -7.72
CA LEU A 269 -45.55 14.87 -8.97
C LEU A 269 -44.80 16.21 -8.95
N GLU A 270 -45.39 17.25 -8.36
CA GLU A 270 -44.70 18.54 -8.20
C GLU A 270 -43.49 18.45 -7.28
N GLU A 271 -43.55 17.64 -6.22
CA GLU A 271 -42.39 17.37 -5.36
C GLU A 271 -41.31 16.58 -6.10
N LEU A 272 -41.68 15.50 -6.79
CA LEU A 272 -40.76 14.68 -7.59
C LEU A 272 -40.11 15.45 -8.75
N ARG A 273 -40.77 16.48 -9.29
CA ARG A 273 -40.16 17.36 -10.31
C ARG A 273 -38.92 18.10 -9.80
N LYS A 274 -38.79 18.33 -8.48
CA LYS A 274 -37.62 19.00 -7.89
C LYS A 274 -36.37 18.10 -7.88
N SER A 275 -36.57 16.79 -7.86
CA SER A 275 -35.52 15.78 -7.94
C SER A 275 -35.37 15.15 -9.34
N ALA A 276 -36.24 15.49 -10.29
CA ALA A 276 -36.14 15.01 -11.67
C ALA A 276 -34.76 15.37 -12.28
N GLY A 277 -34.12 14.38 -12.91
CA GLY A 277 -32.75 14.50 -13.44
C GLY A 277 -31.63 14.28 -12.42
N LYS A 278 -31.95 14.00 -11.15
CA LYS A 278 -30.96 13.77 -10.09
C LYS A 278 -30.98 12.30 -9.67
N TRP A 279 -30.15 11.47 -10.30
CA TRP A 279 -29.90 10.12 -9.82
C TRP A 279 -29.03 10.16 -8.54
N PRO A 280 -29.19 9.26 -7.55
CA PRO A 280 -30.31 8.35 -7.31
C PRO A 280 -31.47 9.02 -6.56
N GLN A 281 -31.40 10.32 -6.27
CA GLN A 281 -32.37 11.03 -5.42
C GLN A 281 -33.80 10.91 -5.94
N TYR A 282 -34.03 11.05 -7.24
CA TYR A 282 -35.36 10.88 -7.84
C TYR A 282 -35.97 9.52 -7.50
N ALA A 283 -35.21 8.44 -7.69
CA ALA A 283 -35.66 7.09 -7.42
C ALA A 283 -35.87 6.85 -5.91
N LEU A 284 -35.03 7.44 -5.06
CA LEU A 284 -35.21 7.39 -3.59
C LEU A 284 -36.52 8.06 -3.18
N ASP A 285 -36.80 9.27 -3.68
CA ASP A 285 -38.03 10.00 -3.38
C ASP A 285 -39.28 9.23 -3.85
N VAL A 286 -39.23 8.62 -5.04
CA VAL A 286 -40.31 7.74 -5.54
C VAL A 286 -40.49 6.53 -4.62
N THR A 287 -39.40 5.91 -4.19
CA THR A 287 -39.44 4.72 -3.32
C THR A 287 -40.01 5.06 -1.95
N GLU A 288 -39.61 6.19 -1.36
CA GLU A 288 -40.14 6.67 -0.08
C GLU A 288 -41.64 6.97 -0.18
N LEU A 289 -42.07 7.64 -1.26
CA LEU A 289 -43.48 7.92 -1.52
C LEU A 289 -44.31 6.64 -1.66
N MET A 290 -43.82 5.64 -2.40
CA MET A 290 -44.50 4.36 -2.58
C MET A 290 -44.56 3.56 -1.28
N LYS A 291 -43.49 3.62 -0.46
CA LYS A 291 -43.44 3.01 0.88
C LYS A 291 -44.46 3.65 1.81
N LYS A 292 -44.61 4.98 1.79
CA LYS A 292 -45.62 5.72 2.56
C LYS A 292 -47.05 5.31 2.18
N GLU A 293 -47.28 5.05 0.90
CA GLU A 293 -48.57 4.61 0.36
C GLU A 293 -48.75 3.08 0.45
N LYS A 294 -47.78 2.35 1.03
CA LYS A 294 -47.77 0.88 1.21
C LYS A 294 -48.01 0.10 -0.07
N ARG A 295 -47.54 0.61 -1.21
CA ARG A 295 -47.66 -0.07 -2.50
C ARG A 295 -46.37 -0.81 -2.86
N PRO A 296 -46.47 -2.02 -3.45
CA PRO A 296 -45.30 -2.66 -4.01
C PRO A 296 -44.74 -1.80 -5.15
N LEU A 297 -43.43 -1.69 -5.21
CA LEU A 297 -42.69 -0.97 -6.25
C LEU A 297 -41.59 -1.89 -6.77
N PRO A 298 -41.52 -2.16 -8.08
CA PRO A 298 -40.37 -2.83 -8.66
C PRO A 298 -39.08 -2.05 -8.36
N PRO A 299 -37.94 -2.73 -8.15
CA PRO A 299 -36.69 -2.06 -7.84
C PRO A 299 -36.32 -1.06 -8.95
N LEU A 300 -36.05 0.19 -8.57
CA LEU A 300 -35.72 1.27 -9.52
C LEU A 300 -34.22 1.35 -9.86
N GLY A 301 -33.40 0.53 -9.21
CA GLY A 301 -31.96 0.41 -9.39
C GLY A 301 -31.51 -1.03 -9.13
N ALA A 302 -30.21 -1.32 -9.34
CA ALA A 302 -29.68 -2.67 -9.16
C ALA A 302 -29.86 -3.15 -7.70
N SER A 303 -30.56 -4.27 -7.56
CA SER A 303 -31.01 -4.84 -6.27
C SER A 303 -30.65 -6.32 -6.12
N MET A 304 -30.13 -6.94 -7.18
CA MET A 304 -29.65 -8.31 -7.20
C MET A 304 -28.22 -8.38 -7.71
N PRO A 305 -27.37 -9.32 -7.24
CA PRO A 305 -25.98 -9.47 -7.68
C PRO A 305 -25.80 -9.46 -9.20
N ALA A 306 -26.67 -10.15 -9.94
CA ALA A 306 -26.58 -10.28 -11.40
C ALA A 306 -26.88 -8.96 -12.16
N GLU A 307 -27.51 -7.97 -11.50
CA GLU A 307 -27.84 -6.68 -12.12
C GLU A 307 -26.69 -5.66 -12.02
N PHE A 308 -25.69 -5.93 -11.17
CA PHE A 308 -24.52 -5.05 -11.05
C PHE A 308 -23.57 -5.25 -12.23
N HIS A 309 -22.68 -4.28 -12.46
CA HIS A 309 -21.60 -4.42 -13.44
C HIS A 309 -20.65 -5.56 -13.05
N GLU A 310 -20.04 -6.24 -14.03
CA GLU A 310 -19.16 -7.40 -13.84
C GLU A 310 -18.10 -7.20 -12.74
N ASN A 311 -17.40 -6.06 -12.73
CA ASN A 311 -16.45 -5.69 -11.68
C ASN A 311 -17.00 -5.79 -10.24
N VAL A 312 -18.27 -5.41 -10.03
CA VAL A 312 -18.93 -5.51 -8.73
C VAL A 312 -19.34 -6.96 -8.46
N GLN A 313 -19.79 -7.70 -9.48
CA GLN A 313 -20.10 -9.13 -9.34
C GLN A 313 -18.87 -9.94 -8.90
N THR A 314 -17.73 -9.71 -9.56
CA THR A 314 -16.44 -10.32 -9.22
C THR A 314 -16.02 -9.92 -7.81
N PHE A 315 -16.13 -8.64 -7.46
CA PHE A 315 -15.86 -8.18 -6.09
C PHE A 315 -16.72 -8.88 -5.04
N LEU A 316 -18.01 -9.07 -5.32
CA LEU A 316 -18.92 -9.76 -4.40
C LEU A 316 -18.50 -11.21 -4.18
N LYS A 317 -18.27 -11.94 -5.26
CA LYS A 317 -17.92 -13.37 -5.23
C LYS A 317 -16.53 -13.64 -4.64
N GLU A 318 -15.53 -12.85 -5.04
CA GLU A 318 -14.12 -13.14 -4.72
C GLU A 318 -13.63 -12.48 -3.43
N LYS A 319 -14.19 -11.31 -3.07
CA LYS A 319 -13.68 -10.52 -1.93
C LYS A 319 -14.69 -10.39 -0.81
N LEU A 320 -15.92 -9.97 -1.11
CA LEU A 320 -16.91 -9.70 -0.05
C LEU A 320 -17.42 -10.99 0.57
N GLU A 321 -17.99 -11.91 -0.21
CA GLU A 321 -18.61 -13.14 0.31
C GLU A 321 -17.66 -14.01 1.15
N PRO A 322 -16.37 -14.20 0.80
CA PRO A 322 -15.44 -14.95 1.65
C PRO A 322 -15.17 -14.28 3.00
N THR A 323 -15.24 -12.94 3.05
CA THR A 323 -14.94 -12.15 4.25
C THR A 323 -16.15 -12.04 5.20
N LEU A 324 -17.38 -12.18 4.68
CA LEU A 324 -18.60 -12.04 5.48
C LEU A 324 -18.85 -13.24 6.41
N THR A 325 -19.33 -12.93 7.62
CA THR A 325 -19.88 -13.92 8.56
C THR A 325 -21.22 -14.47 8.08
N ALA A 326 -21.66 -15.62 8.62
CA ALA A 326 -22.94 -16.23 8.24
C ALA A 326 -24.15 -15.30 8.47
N ASP A 327 -24.16 -14.56 9.58
CA ASP A 327 -25.21 -13.58 9.89
C ASP A 327 -25.23 -12.40 8.92
N GLU A 328 -24.05 -11.91 8.54
CA GLU A 328 -23.93 -10.83 7.56
C GLU A 328 -24.41 -11.27 6.17
N LYS A 329 -24.09 -12.51 5.77
CA LYS A 329 -24.61 -13.10 4.53
C LYS A 329 -26.13 -13.21 4.56
N ALA A 330 -26.70 -13.66 5.68
CA ALA A 330 -28.16 -13.75 5.84
C ALA A 330 -28.82 -12.36 5.75
N LYS A 331 -28.22 -11.34 6.39
CA LYS A 331 -28.70 -9.95 6.30
C LYS A 331 -28.62 -9.38 4.89
N LEU A 332 -27.55 -9.67 4.17
CA LEU A 332 -27.37 -9.24 2.78
C LEU A 332 -28.39 -9.92 1.86
N ARG A 333 -28.54 -11.25 1.97
CA ARG A 333 -29.54 -12.03 1.22
C ARG A 333 -30.97 -11.60 1.51
N GLY A 334 -31.28 -11.28 2.78
CA GLY A 334 -32.60 -10.78 3.17
C GLY A 334 -32.96 -9.41 2.58
N ALA A 335 -31.96 -8.65 2.11
CA ALA A 335 -32.15 -7.40 1.40
C ALA A 335 -32.24 -7.59 -0.13
N GLU A 336 -31.89 -8.76 -0.69
CA GLU A 336 -31.90 -8.99 -2.14
C GLU A 336 -33.28 -8.73 -2.74
N GLY A 337 -33.30 -8.06 -3.89
CA GLY A 337 -34.52 -7.61 -4.56
C GLY A 337 -35.17 -6.37 -3.94
N ARG A 338 -34.62 -5.82 -2.85
CA ARG A 338 -35.12 -4.58 -2.22
C ARG A 338 -34.18 -3.43 -2.50
N TRP A 339 -34.60 -2.53 -3.38
CA TRP A 339 -33.91 -1.27 -3.62
C TRP A 339 -34.53 -0.16 -2.75
N PRO A 340 -33.74 0.72 -2.10
CA PRO A 340 -32.27 0.84 -2.12
C PRO A 340 -31.55 0.02 -1.02
N ASP A 341 -32.29 -0.77 -0.24
CA ASP A 341 -31.79 -1.44 0.95
C ASP A 341 -30.59 -2.39 0.65
N TYR A 342 -30.64 -3.13 -0.45
CA TYR A 342 -29.58 -4.06 -0.85
C TYR A 342 -28.23 -3.36 -1.11
N PRO A 343 -28.10 -2.42 -2.07
CA PRO A 343 -26.83 -1.75 -2.32
C PRO A 343 -26.34 -0.93 -1.13
N GLN A 344 -27.22 -0.38 -0.30
CA GLN A 344 -26.83 0.30 0.94
C GLN A 344 -26.23 -0.67 1.96
N ARG A 345 -26.87 -1.83 2.17
CA ARG A 345 -26.35 -2.87 3.07
C ARG A 345 -25.01 -3.41 2.57
N LEU A 346 -24.87 -3.58 1.26
CA LEU A 346 -23.62 -3.98 0.61
C LEU A 346 -22.50 -2.98 0.89
N LEU A 347 -22.77 -1.67 0.77
CA LEU A 347 -21.81 -0.62 1.11
C LEU A 347 -21.46 -0.60 2.60
N GLU A 348 -22.46 -0.76 3.48
CA GLU A 348 -22.27 -0.82 4.93
C GLU A 348 -21.33 -1.99 5.32
N LEU A 349 -21.58 -3.17 4.76
CA LEU A 349 -20.76 -4.36 5.01
C LEU A 349 -19.35 -4.22 4.42
N ALA A 350 -19.23 -3.70 3.20
CA ALA A 350 -17.93 -3.42 2.60
C ALA A 350 -17.14 -2.43 3.47
N HIS A 351 -17.78 -1.37 3.96
CA HIS A 351 -17.16 -0.40 4.86
C HIS A 351 -16.70 -1.05 6.17
N LYS A 352 -17.56 -1.88 6.79
CA LYS A 352 -17.25 -2.60 8.03
C LYS A 352 -15.99 -3.48 7.89
N HIS A 353 -15.83 -4.12 6.75
CA HIS A 353 -14.69 -4.98 6.44
C HIS A 353 -13.54 -4.25 5.74
N ASN A 354 -13.62 -2.92 5.62
CA ASN A 354 -12.63 -2.07 4.96
C ASN A 354 -12.36 -2.43 3.49
N LEU A 355 -13.38 -2.92 2.79
CA LEU A 355 -13.34 -3.26 1.38
C LEU A 355 -13.85 -2.10 0.52
N ILE A 356 -13.24 -1.89 -0.65
CA ILE A 356 -13.63 -0.85 -1.62
C ILE A 356 -14.51 -1.52 -2.68
N VAL A 357 -15.74 -1.04 -2.85
CA VAL A 357 -16.67 -1.53 -3.86
C VAL A 357 -16.43 -0.77 -5.17
N PRO A 358 -16.01 -1.45 -6.26
CA PRO A 358 -15.73 -0.78 -7.53
C PRO A 358 -16.92 0.05 -8.01
N GLY A 359 -16.70 1.34 -8.26
CA GLY A 359 -17.73 2.26 -8.80
C GLY A 359 -18.79 2.75 -7.81
N MET A 360 -18.87 2.20 -6.59
CA MET A 360 -19.85 2.65 -5.59
C MET A 360 -19.22 3.37 -4.39
N THR A 361 -17.96 3.05 -4.06
CA THR A 361 -17.20 3.75 -3.03
C THR A 361 -16.22 4.74 -3.65
N LEU A 362 -15.85 5.77 -2.88
CA LEU A 362 -14.82 6.73 -3.24
C LEU A 362 -13.51 5.98 -3.57
N PRO A 363 -13.02 6.06 -4.82
CA PRO A 363 -11.80 5.34 -5.21
C PRO A 363 -10.55 5.96 -4.56
N GLY A 364 -9.42 5.26 -4.69
CA GLY A 364 -8.11 5.73 -4.23
C GLY A 364 -7.60 5.06 -2.96
N PRO A 365 -6.32 5.25 -2.62
CA PRO A 365 -5.69 4.61 -1.47
C PRO A 365 -6.39 5.03 -0.17
N ARG A 366 -6.69 4.05 0.70
CA ARG A 366 -7.32 4.30 2.00
C ARG A 366 -6.52 5.30 2.85
N GLU A 367 -5.19 5.24 2.75
CA GLU A 367 -4.27 6.12 3.47
C GLU A 367 -4.51 7.59 3.14
N LEU A 368 -4.83 7.92 1.88
CA LEU A 368 -5.12 9.29 1.47
C LEU A 368 -6.33 9.84 2.24
N TRP A 369 -7.39 9.03 2.36
CA TRP A 369 -8.61 9.39 3.07
C TRP A 369 -8.43 9.39 4.59
N ASN A 370 -7.66 8.43 5.13
CA ASN A 370 -7.29 8.41 6.54
C ASN A 370 -6.45 9.65 6.92
N ASN A 371 -5.51 10.05 6.07
CA ASN A 371 -4.70 11.25 6.27
C ASN A 371 -5.57 12.50 6.22
N ALA A 372 -6.54 12.58 5.30
CA ALA A 372 -7.49 13.69 5.25
C ALA A 372 -8.35 13.79 6.53
N ARG A 373 -8.83 12.64 7.03
CA ARG A 373 -9.61 12.56 8.28
C ARG A 373 -8.79 12.91 9.53
N ALA A 374 -7.53 12.48 9.55
CA ALA A 374 -6.60 12.72 10.65
C ALA A 374 -6.07 14.16 10.64
N ALA A 375 -5.94 14.78 9.47
CA ALA A 375 -5.44 16.13 9.34
C ALA A 375 -6.31 17.13 10.09
N LEU A 376 -5.63 18.00 10.85
CA LEU A 376 -6.26 18.95 11.73
C LEU A 376 -6.82 20.15 10.95
N PRO A 377 -7.93 20.76 11.41
CA PRO A 377 -8.44 21.99 10.81
C PRO A 377 -7.38 23.10 10.85
N ASP A 378 -7.43 24.00 9.87
CA ASP A 378 -6.56 25.16 9.87
C ASP A 378 -6.93 26.12 11.01
N VAL A 379 -5.91 26.51 11.78
CA VAL A 379 -5.99 27.54 12.81
C VAL A 379 -5.21 28.75 12.30
N VAL A 380 -5.74 29.95 12.54
CA VAL A 380 -5.05 31.20 12.19
C VAL A 380 -3.67 31.20 12.85
N ARG A 381 -2.62 31.38 12.03
CA ARG A 381 -1.22 31.30 12.46
C ARG A 381 -0.92 32.12 13.71
N ILE A 382 -1.45 33.35 13.80
CA ILE A 382 -1.29 34.23 14.97
C ILE A 382 -1.74 33.56 16.27
N LYS A 383 -2.86 32.81 16.25
CA LYS A 383 -3.32 32.09 17.44
C LYS A 383 -2.39 30.95 17.85
N LEU A 384 -1.81 30.25 16.88
CA LEU A 384 -0.84 29.18 17.15
C LEU A 384 0.46 29.75 17.70
N GLU A 385 0.91 30.90 17.18
CA GLU A 385 2.09 31.61 17.67
C GLU A 385 1.88 32.15 19.09
N ASP A 386 0.72 32.76 19.36
CA ASP A 386 0.35 33.21 20.71
C ASP A 386 0.34 32.04 21.69
N PHE A 387 -0.28 30.92 21.30
CA PHE A 387 -0.30 29.68 22.09
C PHE A 387 1.12 29.14 22.36
N ALA A 388 1.99 29.11 21.36
CA ALA A 388 3.37 28.65 21.52
C ALA A 388 4.17 29.55 22.47
N ARG A 389 3.89 30.86 22.46
CA ARG A 389 4.55 31.83 23.34
C ARG A 389 4.08 31.68 24.79
N THR A 390 2.77 31.59 25.02
CA THR A 390 2.18 31.69 26.36
C THR A 390 2.03 30.35 27.07
N GLU A 391 1.81 29.26 26.33
CA GLU A 391 1.25 28.04 26.89
C GLU A 391 2.07 26.76 26.64
N TRP A 392 3.17 26.85 25.89
CA TRP A 392 4.10 25.74 25.70
C TRP A 392 5.05 25.53 26.87
N THR A 393 5.27 24.24 27.17
CA THR A 393 6.31 23.81 28.09
C THR A 393 7.70 23.92 27.45
N ASP A 394 8.75 23.97 28.26
CA ASP A 394 10.13 24.00 27.75
C ASP A 394 10.48 22.70 26.99
N GLU A 395 9.85 21.57 27.33
CA GLU A 395 9.98 20.32 26.57
C GLU A 395 9.37 20.41 25.16
N ASP A 396 8.19 21.02 25.03
CA ASP A 396 7.53 21.22 23.74
C ASP A 396 8.33 22.17 22.86
N ARG A 397 8.88 23.24 23.44
CA ARG A 397 9.80 24.17 22.76
C ARG A 397 11.07 23.47 22.29
N ALA A 398 11.66 22.62 23.13
CA ALA A 398 12.84 21.84 22.75
C ALA A 398 12.54 20.83 21.64
N LYS A 399 11.37 20.17 21.65
CA LYS A 399 10.91 19.30 20.56
C LYS A 399 10.70 20.09 19.27
N PHE A 400 10.09 21.27 19.36
CA PHE A 400 9.87 22.14 18.21
C PHE A 400 11.18 22.61 17.57
N GLN A 401 12.17 22.99 18.38
CA GLN A 401 13.51 23.35 17.87
C GLN A 401 14.24 22.17 17.21
N ARG A 402 13.93 20.91 17.61
CA ARG A 402 14.50 19.70 16.99
C ARG A 402 13.80 19.27 15.71
N ALA A 403 12.59 19.77 15.44
CA ALA A 403 11.80 19.38 14.27
C ALA A 403 12.39 19.86 12.93
N GLY A 404 13.55 20.53 12.94
CA GLY A 404 14.22 21.05 11.76
C GLY A 404 13.58 22.35 11.24
N ASP A 405 14.13 22.86 10.14
CA ASP A 405 13.75 24.15 9.55
C ASP A 405 12.53 24.06 8.62
N ASP A 406 11.77 22.97 8.65
CA ASP A 406 10.59 22.80 7.81
C ASP A 406 9.37 23.53 8.42
N PRO A 407 8.88 24.62 7.81
CA PRO A 407 7.80 25.41 8.37
C PRO A 407 6.45 24.65 8.42
N ASP A 408 6.25 23.65 7.56
CA ASP A 408 4.99 22.88 7.53
C ASP A 408 4.93 21.85 8.67
N GLU A 409 6.05 21.20 8.99
CA GLU A 409 6.11 20.27 10.14
C GLU A 409 5.96 21.02 11.46
N GLN A 410 6.63 22.15 11.58
CA GLN A 410 6.47 23.06 12.71
C GLN A 410 5.01 23.48 12.90
N LEU A 411 4.31 23.83 11.81
CA LEU A 411 2.91 24.21 11.86
C LEU A 411 1.99 23.05 12.29
N GLU A 412 2.21 21.84 11.76
CA GLU A 412 1.40 20.67 12.14
C GLU A 412 1.66 20.25 13.60
N MET A 413 2.91 20.30 14.07
CA MET A 413 3.23 20.09 15.48
C MET A 413 2.55 21.13 16.41
N LEU A 414 2.52 22.40 15.98
CA LEU A 414 1.80 23.47 16.68
C LEU A 414 0.30 23.19 16.75
N LYS A 415 -0.31 22.77 15.64
CA LYS A 415 -1.73 22.40 15.59
C LYS A 415 -2.02 21.20 16.49
N ASP A 416 -1.18 20.16 16.46
CA ASP A 416 -1.32 18.97 17.31
C ASP A 416 -1.28 19.35 18.80
N ALA A 417 -0.28 20.12 19.21
CA ALA A 417 -0.15 20.58 20.59
C ALA A 417 -1.35 21.47 21.00
N TYR A 418 -1.79 22.36 20.11
CA TYR A 418 -2.94 23.24 20.32
C TYR A 418 -4.22 22.42 20.54
N PHE A 419 -4.56 21.51 19.63
CA PHE A 419 -5.80 20.75 19.74
C PHE A 419 -5.78 19.67 20.82
N LYS A 420 -4.61 19.19 21.21
CA LYS A 420 -4.47 18.35 22.41
C LYS A 420 -4.89 19.11 23.67
N LYS A 421 -4.57 20.40 23.76
CA LYS A 421 -4.97 21.26 24.90
C LYS A 421 -6.40 21.77 24.80
N TYR A 422 -6.89 22.06 23.59
CA TYR A 422 -8.24 22.58 23.34
C TYR A 422 -9.09 21.63 22.47
N PRO A 423 -9.47 20.44 22.98
CA PRO A 423 -10.26 19.47 22.22
C PRO A 423 -11.66 20.00 21.85
N ASP A 424 -12.22 20.94 22.61
CA ASP A 424 -13.53 21.51 22.31
C ASP A 424 -13.49 22.55 21.19
N GLU A 425 -12.38 23.28 21.03
CA GLU A 425 -12.18 24.16 19.87
C GLU A 425 -12.02 23.31 18.59
N LEU A 426 -11.36 22.15 18.66
CA LEU A 426 -11.33 21.19 17.55
C LEU A 426 -12.74 20.75 17.14
N LYS A 427 -13.58 20.36 18.11
CA LYS A 427 -14.99 19.99 17.86
C LYS A 427 -15.76 21.16 17.26
N ARG A 428 -15.54 22.39 17.76
CA ARG A 428 -16.20 23.61 17.27
C ARG A 428 -15.79 23.91 15.83
N LEU A 429 -14.51 23.89 15.50
CA LEU A 429 -14.02 24.13 14.14
C LEU A 429 -14.54 23.07 13.17
N ARG A 430 -14.52 21.78 13.56
CA ARG A 430 -15.13 20.71 12.76
C ARG A 430 -16.63 20.95 12.52
N ARG A 431 -17.38 21.40 13.53
CA ARG A 431 -18.81 21.77 13.38
C ARG A 431 -19.01 22.99 12.47
N LEU A 432 -18.12 23.98 12.53
CA LEU A 432 -18.19 25.16 11.65
C LEU A 432 -17.91 24.78 10.20
N ASP A 433 -16.90 23.95 9.96
CA ASP A 433 -16.59 23.44 8.62
C ASP A 433 -17.71 22.56 8.05
N GLN A 434 -18.42 21.83 8.90
CA GLN A 434 -19.64 21.08 8.52
C GLN A 434 -20.83 21.99 8.20
N ARG A 435 -21.00 23.11 8.93
CA ARG A 435 -22.14 24.03 8.75
C ARG A 435 -22.01 24.92 7.51
N GLY A 436 -20.80 25.06 6.95
CA GLY A 436 -20.54 25.98 5.85
C GLY A 436 -20.71 27.46 6.26
N PRO A 437 -20.28 28.41 5.41
CA PRO A 437 -20.57 29.82 5.66
C PRO A 437 -22.08 30.04 5.64
N LYS A 438 -22.63 30.64 6.70
CA LYS A 438 -24.03 31.09 6.69
C LYS A 438 -24.16 32.10 5.56
N VAL A 439 -24.88 31.75 4.51
CA VAL A 439 -25.28 32.72 3.48
C VAL A 439 -26.18 33.72 4.19
N SER A 440 -25.67 34.92 4.47
CA SER A 440 -26.50 36.03 4.88
C SER A 440 -27.54 36.23 3.80
N LYS A 441 -28.81 35.96 4.13
CA LYS A 441 -29.92 36.25 3.23
C LYS A 441 -29.81 37.74 2.86
N PRO A 442 -29.79 38.08 1.56
CA PRO A 442 -29.80 39.47 1.12
C PRO A 442 -31.06 40.20 1.60
#